data_AF-A0A1G3QNV2-F1
#
_entry.id   AF-A0A1G3QNV2-F1
#
_cell.length_a   1.000
_cell.length_b   1.000
_cell.length_c   1.000
_cell.angle_alpha   90.00
_cell.angle_beta   90.00
_cell.angle_gamma   90.00
#
_symmetry.space_group_name_H-M   'P 1'
#
loop_
_entity.id
_entity.type
_entity.pdbx_description
1 polymer ?
#
loop_
_entity_poly.entity_id
_entity_poly.type
_entity_poly.pdbx_seq_one_letter_code
_entity_poly.pdbx_strand_id
1 'polypeptide(L)'
;MKKINDSRIYRYSAIITLIIGITLGAVSFYSILVVEPAVEQLLSARENIDANYKKAYIILRDPQIFAGYDNFDSDRVRNSLTFFDGKIYADEKIDQERKIYLEVLLERRKEGSLLGRNTMVYFFLLSMAAWILFFNERSTAVR
;
A
#
# COMPACT_ATOMS: atom_id res chain seq x y z
N MET A 1 34.82 30.90 3.74
CA MET A 1 33.48 30.54 4.24
C MET A 1 33.63 29.45 5.29
N LYS A 2 32.92 29.54 6.42
CA LYS A 2 33.00 28.55 7.52
C LYS A 2 32.32 27.25 7.06
N LYS A 3 33.04 26.13 7.05
CA LYS A 3 32.50 24.82 6.64
C LYS A 3 31.55 24.34 7.75
N ILE A 4 30.25 24.33 7.48
CA ILE A 4 29.26 23.77 8.41
C ILE A 4 29.44 22.25 8.37
N ASN A 5 29.56 21.62 9.55
CA ASN A 5 29.70 20.17 9.68
C ASN A 5 28.31 19.57 9.89
N ASP A 6 27.69 19.16 8.79
CA ASP A 6 26.31 18.63 8.76
C ASP A 6 26.29 17.10 8.69
N SER A 7 27.44 16.46 8.91
CA SER A 7 27.64 15.01 8.86
C SER A 7 26.65 14.23 9.75
N ARG A 8 26.26 14.80 10.91
CA ARG A 8 25.23 14.20 11.77
C ARG A 8 23.84 14.23 11.11
N ILE A 9 23.48 15.34 10.47
CA ILE A 9 22.20 15.52 9.79
C ILE A 9 22.10 14.49 8.66
N TYR A 10 23.09 14.43 7.77
CA TYR A 10 23.07 13.48 6.65
C TYR A 10 22.96 12.02 7.11
N ARG A 11 23.70 11.65 8.17
CA ARG A 11 23.61 10.30 8.74
C ARG A 11 22.22 9.99 9.30
N TYR A 12 21.64 10.88 10.10
CA TYR A 12 20.31 10.64 10.68
C TYR A 12 19.23 10.64 9.60
N SER A 13 19.28 11.58 8.65
CA SER A 13 18.38 11.60 7.50
C SER A 13 18.44 10.30 6.71
N ALA A 14 19.65 9.77 6.45
CA ALA A 14 19.82 8.51 5.71
C ALA A 14 19.21 7.31 6.45
N ILE A 15 19.44 7.19 7.76
CA ILE A 15 18.90 6.09 8.58
C ILE A 15 17.37 6.19 8.71
N ILE A 16 16.84 7.38 9.01
CA ILE A 16 15.40 7.57 9.21
C ILE A 16 14.64 7.27 7.91
N THR A 17 15.08 7.84 6.79
CA THR A 17 14.44 7.59 5.49
C THR A 17 14.57 6.13 5.07
N LEU A 18 15.67 5.45 5.41
CA LEU A 18 15.81 4.00 5.18
C LEU A 18 14.78 3.18 5.96
N ILE A 19 14.61 3.47 7.25
CA ILE A 19 13.65 2.76 8.12
C ILE A 19 12.22 2.96 7.60
N ILE A 20 11.87 4.20 7.22
CA ILE A 20 10.57 4.51 6.62
C ILE A 20 10.40 3.71 5.32
N GLY A 21 11.38 3.74 4.42
CA GLY A 21 11.35 3.00 3.16
C GLY A 21 11.14 1.49 3.36
N ILE A 22 11.86 0.87 4.30
CA ILE A 22 11.70 -0.55 4.65
C ILE A 22 10.30 -0.84 5.17
N THR A 23 9.78 -0.01 6.07
CA THR A 23 8.46 -0.19 6.68
C THR A 23 7.36 -0.12 5.63
N LEU A 24 7.41 0.90 4.77
CA LEU A 24 6.45 1.07 3.67
C LEU A 24 6.56 -0.08 2.66
N GLY A 25 7.79 -0.49 2.32
CA GLY A 25 8.06 -1.62 1.46
C GLY A 25 7.45 -2.92 1.99
N ALA A 26 7.66 -3.24 3.27
CA ALA A 26 7.14 -4.45 3.89
C ALA A 26 5.60 -4.53 3.77
N VAL A 27 4.90 -3.44 4.10
CA VAL A 27 3.42 -3.40 4.01
C VAL A 27 2.94 -3.48 2.56
N SER A 28 3.53 -2.71 1.65
CA SER A 28 3.13 -2.70 0.23
C SER A 28 3.38 -4.05 -0.45
N PHE A 29 4.56 -4.66 -0.24
CA PHE A 29 4.87 -5.95 -0.85
C PHE A 29 4.07 -7.09 -0.27
N TYR A 30 3.71 -7.04 1.02
CA TYR A 30 2.76 -8.01 1.58
C TYR A 30 1.40 -7.95 0.86
N SER A 31 0.89 -6.74 0.59
CA SER A 31 -0.35 -6.59 -0.21
C SER A 31 -0.19 -7.17 -1.62
N ILE A 32 0.88 -6.79 -2.33
CA ILE A 32 1.12 -7.16 -3.73
C ILE A 32 1.32 -8.67 -3.90
N LEU A 33 2.08 -9.30 -3.00
CA LEU A 33 2.51 -10.69 -3.17
C LEU A 33 1.56 -11.70 -2.53
N VAL A 34 0.79 -11.29 -1.51
CA VAL A 34 -0.02 -12.22 -0.71
C VAL A 34 -1.50 -11.87 -0.81
N VAL A 35 -1.88 -10.63 -0.49
CA VAL A 35 -3.29 -10.27 -0.32
C VAL A 35 -4.01 -10.14 -1.67
N GLU A 36 -3.43 -9.37 -2.60
CA GLU A 36 -4.04 -9.12 -3.92
C GLU A 36 -4.24 -10.43 -4.72
N PRO A 37 -3.24 -11.34 -4.84
CA PRO A 37 -3.44 -12.60 -5.54
C PRO A 37 -4.45 -13.52 -4.85
N ALA A 38 -4.49 -13.52 -3.51
CA ALA A 38 -5.48 -14.32 -2.77
C ALA A 38 -6.91 -13.84 -3.06
N VAL A 39 -7.14 -12.53 -3.14
CA VAL A 39 -8.44 -11.97 -3.52
C VAL A 39 -8.78 -12.30 -4.97
N GLU A 40 -7.84 -12.17 -5.91
CA GLU A 40 -8.05 -12.54 -7.31
C GLU A 40 -8.46 -14.00 -7.48
N GLN A 41 -7.85 -14.91 -6.71
CA GLN A 41 -8.21 -16.33 -6.71
C GLN A 41 -9.65 -16.54 -6.23
N LEU A 42 -10.07 -15.85 -5.16
CA LEU A 42 -11.43 -15.90 -4.66
C LEU A 42 -12.45 -15.37 -5.68
N LEU A 43 -12.11 -14.26 -6.36
CA LEU A 43 -12.97 -13.67 -7.39
C LEU A 43 -13.03 -14.51 -8.68
N SER A 44 -12.01 -15.34 -8.94
CA SER A 44 -11.95 -16.18 -10.15
C SER A 44 -12.54 -17.59 -9.94
N ALA A 45 -12.94 -17.92 -8.72
CA ALA A 45 -13.49 -19.23 -8.39
C ALA A 45 -14.85 -19.47 -9.08
N ARG A 46 -15.02 -20.64 -9.70
CA ARG A 46 -16.26 -21.04 -10.39
C ARG A 46 -17.25 -21.78 -9.49
N GLU A 47 -16.77 -22.28 -8.35
CA GLU A 47 -17.55 -22.97 -7.34
C GLU A 47 -17.68 -22.09 -6.10
N ASN A 48 -18.74 -22.31 -5.30
CA ASN A 48 -18.98 -21.60 -4.04
C ASN A 48 -18.86 -20.06 -4.16
N ILE A 49 -19.40 -19.51 -5.26
CA ILE A 49 -19.26 -18.09 -5.63
C ILE A 49 -19.64 -17.16 -4.48
N ASP A 50 -20.79 -17.40 -3.83
CA ASP A 50 -21.25 -16.60 -2.69
C ASP A 50 -20.21 -16.57 -1.55
N ALA A 51 -19.78 -17.74 -1.08
CA ALA A 51 -18.82 -17.84 0.01
C ALA A 51 -17.46 -17.22 -0.34
N ASN A 52 -17.00 -17.42 -1.58
CA ASN A 52 -15.74 -16.85 -2.06
C ASN A 52 -15.81 -15.33 -2.17
N TYR A 53 -16.93 -14.78 -2.65
CA TYR A 53 -17.13 -13.34 -2.77
C TYR A 53 -17.30 -12.67 -1.41
N LYS A 54 -18.02 -13.29 -0.47
CA LYS A 54 -18.09 -12.84 0.93
C LYS A 54 -16.71 -12.81 1.57
N LYS A 55 -15.89 -13.84 1.35
CA LYS A 55 -14.50 -13.90 1.85
C LYS A 55 -13.61 -12.83 1.20
N ALA A 56 -13.71 -12.64 -0.11
CA ALA A 56 -13.00 -11.59 -0.83
C ALA A 56 -13.37 -10.20 -0.29
N TYR A 57 -14.66 -9.96 -0.07
CA TYR A 57 -15.14 -8.71 0.50
C TYR A 57 -14.58 -8.45 1.90
N ILE A 58 -14.56 -9.45 2.80
CA ILE A 58 -14.01 -9.29 4.15
C ILE A 58 -12.54 -8.85 4.11
N ILE A 59 -11.75 -9.39 3.17
CA ILE A 59 -10.35 -9.00 2.98
C ILE A 59 -10.25 -7.57 2.40
N LEU A 60 -11.13 -7.23 1.46
CA LEU A 60 -11.16 -5.94 0.79
C LEU A 60 -11.74 -4.82 1.65
N ARG A 61 -12.54 -5.15 2.66
CA ARG A 61 -13.15 -4.20 3.60
C ARG A 61 -12.09 -3.45 4.40
N ASP A 62 -10.96 -4.10 4.68
CA ASP A 62 -9.79 -3.44 5.27
C ASP A 62 -8.90 -2.89 4.14
N PRO A 63 -8.81 -1.55 3.96
CA PRO A 63 -8.01 -0.97 2.90
C PRO A 63 -6.51 -1.15 3.14
N GLN A 64 -5.73 -1.10 2.07
CA GLN A 64 -4.30 -0.88 2.19
C GLN A 64 -4.06 0.55 2.75
N ILE A 65 -3.01 0.76 3.55
CA ILE A 65 -2.73 2.04 4.26
C ILE A 65 -2.78 3.29 3.36
N PHE A 66 -2.29 3.19 2.13
CA PHE A 66 -2.33 4.24 1.11
C PHE A 66 -3.61 4.22 0.24
N ALA A 67 -4.39 3.15 0.30
CA ALA A 67 -5.72 3.04 -0.31
C ALA A 67 -6.86 3.46 0.63
N GLY A 68 -6.56 4.19 1.72
CA GLY A 68 -7.56 4.57 2.73
C GLY A 68 -8.84 5.13 2.09
N TYR A 69 -9.94 4.41 2.27
CA TYR A 69 -11.21 4.66 1.57
C TYR A 69 -11.88 5.99 1.95
N ASP A 70 -11.45 6.61 3.04
CA ASP A 70 -11.92 7.92 3.50
C ASP A 70 -11.36 9.09 2.68
N ASN A 71 -10.23 8.88 1.99
CA ASN A 71 -9.43 9.98 1.41
C ASN A 71 -9.48 10.09 -0.12
N PHE A 72 -10.14 9.16 -0.82
CA PHE A 72 -10.13 9.12 -2.29
C PHE A 72 -11.50 8.81 -2.92
N ASP A 73 -11.83 9.58 -3.95
CA ASP A 73 -13.01 9.52 -4.85
C ASP A 73 -14.18 8.68 -4.35
N SER A 74 -14.92 9.32 -3.43
CA SER A 74 -15.63 8.64 -2.34
C SER A 74 -16.80 7.78 -2.78
N ASP A 75 -17.50 8.10 -3.86
CA ASP A 75 -18.83 7.52 -4.07
C ASP A 75 -18.78 6.08 -4.54
N ARG A 76 -17.91 5.71 -5.49
CA ARG A 76 -17.88 4.34 -6.01
C ARG A 76 -17.41 3.32 -4.97
N VAL A 77 -16.37 3.68 -4.21
CA VAL A 77 -15.81 2.82 -3.15
C VAL A 77 -16.78 2.75 -1.99
N ARG A 78 -17.26 3.90 -1.50
CA ARG A 78 -18.23 3.95 -0.38
C ARG A 78 -19.54 3.25 -0.70
N ASN A 79 -20.06 3.42 -1.91
CA ASN A 79 -21.29 2.74 -2.33
C ASN A 79 -21.08 1.23 -2.43
N SER A 80 -19.92 0.78 -2.92
CA SER A 80 -19.57 -0.65 -2.95
C SER A 80 -19.44 -1.23 -1.54
N LEU A 81 -18.76 -0.52 -0.63
CA LEU A 81 -18.65 -0.92 0.78
C LEU A 81 -20.02 -1.02 1.45
N THR A 82 -20.84 0.04 1.33
CA THR A 82 -22.19 0.09 1.90
C THR A 82 -23.09 -1.03 1.35
N PHE A 83 -23.01 -1.27 0.04
CA PHE A 83 -23.76 -2.34 -0.61
C PHE A 83 -23.41 -3.70 -0.02
N PHE A 84 -22.12 -4.02 0.07
CA PHE A 84 -21.69 -5.32 0.58
C PHE A 84 -21.83 -5.46 2.11
N ASP A 85 -21.62 -4.41 2.89
CA ASP A 85 -21.91 -4.41 4.34
C ASP A 85 -23.38 -4.78 4.57
N GLY A 86 -24.30 -4.19 3.78
CA GLY A 86 -25.73 -4.53 3.84
C GLY A 86 -26.01 -5.99 3.47
N LYS A 87 -25.38 -6.51 2.40
CA LYS A 87 -25.55 -7.92 1.98
C LYS A 87 -25.00 -8.91 3.00
N ILE A 88 -23.85 -8.62 3.60
CA ILE A 88 -23.26 -9.45 4.65
C ILE A 88 -24.14 -9.44 5.90
N TYR A 89 -24.63 -8.26 6.30
CA TYR A 89 -25.52 -8.12 7.45
C TYR A 89 -26.84 -8.88 7.27
N ALA A 90 -27.41 -8.86 6.07
CA ALA A 90 -28.65 -9.56 5.73
C ALA A 90 -28.45 -11.04 5.34
N ASP A 91 -27.23 -11.57 5.40
CA ASP A 91 -26.82 -12.89 4.88
C ASP A 91 -27.33 -13.19 3.46
N GLU A 92 -27.37 -12.15 2.62
CA GLU A 92 -27.82 -12.28 1.26
C GLU A 92 -26.75 -12.90 0.36
N LYS A 93 -27.20 -13.58 -0.71
CA LYS A 93 -26.29 -14.14 -1.70
C LYS A 93 -25.65 -13.05 -2.56
N ILE A 94 -24.35 -13.21 -2.83
CA ILE A 94 -23.59 -12.43 -3.79
C ILE A 94 -23.40 -13.27 -5.06
N ASP A 95 -23.96 -12.77 -6.16
CA ASP A 95 -23.91 -13.39 -7.49
C ASP A 95 -22.75 -12.84 -8.34
N GLN A 96 -22.54 -13.44 -9.52
CA GLN A 96 -21.47 -13.04 -10.43
C GLN A 96 -21.64 -11.63 -11.00
N GLU A 97 -22.86 -11.14 -11.14
CA GLU A 97 -23.13 -9.79 -11.66
C GLU A 97 -22.51 -8.71 -10.76
N ARG A 98 -22.44 -8.97 -9.46
CA ARG A 98 -21.88 -8.05 -8.46
C ARG A 98 -20.36 -8.13 -8.33
N LYS A 99 -19.71 -9.05 -9.05
CA LYS A 99 -18.23 -9.21 -9.03
C LYS A 99 -17.53 -7.88 -9.33
N ILE A 100 -18.07 -7.09 -10.25
CA ILE A 100 -17.50 -5.82 -10.68
C ILE A 100 -17.28 -4.83 -9.52
N TYR A 101 -18.16 -4.83 -8.51
CA TYR A 101 -18.01 -3.95 -7.34
C TYR A 101 -16.87 -4.40 -6.42
N LEU A 102 -16.60 -5.72 -6.33
CA LEU A 102 -15.43 -6.25 -5.61
C LEU A 102 -14.14 -5.97 -6.38
N GLU A 103 -14.19 -6.03 -7.72
CA GLU A 103 -13.05 -5.67 -8.57
C GLU A 103 -12.67 -4.20 -8.41
N VAL A 104 -13.65 -3.30 -8.23
CA VAL A 104 -13.37 -1.89 -7.89
C VAL A 104 -12.59 -1.77 -6.58
N LEU A 105 -13.00 -2.49 -5.52
CA LEU A 105 -12.28 -2.45 -4.23
C LEU A 105 -10.87 -3.03 -4.34
N LEU A 106 -10.70 -4.11 -5.12
CA LEU A 106 -9.41 -4.74 -5.40
C LEU A 106 -8.50 -3.80 -6.20
N GLU A 107 -9.02 -3.15 -7.24
CA GLU A 107 -8.29 -2.17 -8.04
C GLU A 107 -7.77 -1.03 -7.16
N ARG A 108 -8.60 -0.50 -6.25
CA ARG A 108 -8.15 0.53 -5.30
C ARG A 108 -7.06 0.04 -4.35
N ARG A 109 -7.17 -1.20 -3.85
CA ARG A 109 -6.10 -1.79 -3.04
C ARG A 109 -4.79 -1.87 -3.82
N LYS A 110 -4.82 -2.28 -5.10
CA LYS A 110 -3.65 -2.31 -5.99
C LYS A 110 -3.05 -0.94 -6.23
N GLU A 111 -3.89 0.08 -6.44
CA GLU A 111 -3.43 1.47 -6.58
C GLU A 111 -2.71 1.94 -5.31
N GLY A 112 -3.25 1.65 -4.13
CA GLY A 112 -2.59 2.00 -2.86
C GLY A 112 -1.29 1.23 -2.63
N SER A 113 -1.25 -0.06 -2.96
CA SER A 113 -0.02 -0.84 -2.82
C SER A 113 1.07 -0.38 -3.79
N LEU A 114 0.71 -0.01 -5.03
CA LEU A 114 1.59 0.63 -6.02
C LEU A 114 2.08 1.99 -5.54
N LEU A 115 1.19 2.82 -4.99
CA LEU A 115 1.58 4.11 -4.41
C LEU A 115 2.60 3.91 -3.29
N GLY A 116 2.32 2.99 -2.35
CA GLY A 116 3.26 2.69 -1.26
C GLY A 116 4.59 2.11 -1.73
N ARG A 117 4.61 1.30 -2.80
CA ARG A 117 5.84 0.86 -3.45
C ARG A 117 6.64 2.04 -4.00
N ASN A 118 5.97 2.96 -4.69
CA ASN A 118 6.63 4.15 -5.26
C ASN A 118 7.15 5.08 -4.14
N THR A 119 6.38 5.26 -3.06
CA THR A 119 6.80 6.02 -1.88
C THR A 119 8.01 5.37 -1.20
N MET A 120 8.03 4.04 -1.07
CA MET A 120 9.21 3.31 -0.58
C MET A 120 10.44 3.60 -1.45
N VAL A 121 10.32 3.55 -2.78
CA VAL A 121 11.44 3.81 -3.70
C VAL A 121 11.95 5.23 -3.50
N TYR A 122 11.04 6.20 -3.38
CA TYR A 122 11.41 7.59 -3.09
C TYR A 122 12.24 7.71 -1.80
N PHE A 123 11.80 7.06 -0.70
CA PHE A 123 12.55 7.09 0.56
C PHE A 123 13.90 6.38 0.48
N PHE A 124 14.03 5.30 -0.31
CA PHE A 124 15.33 4.69 -0.57
C PHE A 124 16.27 5.60 -1.35
N LEU A 125 15.76 6.32 -2.37
CA LEU A 125 16.56 7.29 -3.12
C LEU A 125 17.01 8.45 -2.23
N LEU A 126 16.14 8.95 -1.35
CA LEU A 126 16.53 9.96 -0.35
C LEU A 126 17.60 9.45 0.61
N SER A 127 17.46 8.22 1.10
CA SER A 127 18.45 7.58 1.97
C SER A 127 19.80 7.48 1.26
N MET A 128 19.81 7.02 0.01
CA MET A 128 21.02 6.90 -0.81
C MET A 128 21.67 8.27 -1.06
N ALA A 129 20.89 9.31 -1.39
CA ALA A 129 21.41 10.66 -1.56
C ALA A 129 22.05 11.20 -0.27
N ALA A 130 21.41 10.99 0.88
CA ALA A 130 21.94 11.39 2.18
C ALA A 130 23.24 10.64 2.54
N TRP A 131 23.34 9.34 2.21
CA TRP A 131 24.58 8.58 2.34
C TRP A 131 25.70 9.13 1.45
N ILE A 132 25.41 9.45 0.18
CA ILE A 132 26.40 10.04 -0.74
C ILE A 132 26.95 11.36 -0.19
N LEU A 133 26.07 12.26 0.28
CA LEU A 133 26.48 13.52 0.89
C LEU A 133 27.32 13.30 2.15
N PHE A 134 26.91 12.38 3.02
CA PHE A 134 27.66 12.02 4.22
C PHE A 134 29.08 11.54 3.92
N PHE A 135 29.25 10.64 2.95
CA PHE A 135 30.56 10.11 2.57
C PHE A 135 31.43 11.15 1.86
N ASN A 136 30.85 12.00 1.02
CA ASN A 136 31.56 13.12 0.37
C ASN A 136 32.09 14.11 1.40
N GLU A 137 31.26 14.48 2.39
CA GLU A 137 31.67 15.41 3.44
C GLU A 137 32.80 14.82 4.30
N ARG A 138 32.69 13.54 4.68
CA ARG A 138 33.78 12.84 5.41
C ARG A 138 35.08 12.80 4.61
N SER A 139 35.01 12.47 3.32
CA SER A 139 36.19 12.40 2.46
C SER A 139 36.86 13.77 2.28
N THR A 140 36.06 14.84 2.25
CA THR A 140 36.55 16.23 2.15
C THR A 140 36.98 16.82 3.51
N ALA A 141 36.68 16.16 4.63
CA ALA A 141 37.14 16.56 5.96
C ALA A 141 38.46 15.86 6.35
N VAL A 142 38.80 14.75 5.68
CA VAL A 142 40.05 14.00 5.88
C VAL A 142 41.19 14.51 4.98
N ARG A 143 40.88 15.28 3.93
CA ARG A 143 41.84 16.08 3.14
C ARG A 143 41.96 17.49 3.70
#